data_AF-A0A5K1GPP7-F1
#
_entry.id   AF-A0A5K1GPP7-F1
#
_cell.length_a   1.000
_cell.length_b   1.000
_cell.length_c   1.000
_cell.angle_alpha   90.00
_cell.angle_beta   90.00
_cell.angle_gamma   90.00
#
_symmetry.space_group_name_H-M   'P 1'
#
loop_
_entity.id
_entity.type
_entity.pdbx_description
1 polymer ?
#
loop_
_entity_poly.entity_id
_entity_poly.type
_entity_poly.pdbx_seq_one_letter_code
_entity_poly.pdbx_strand_id
1 'polypeptide(L)' 'VWASKWNERAYISSRKAKVNHQDICMAVLIQEIVCADYAFVIHTKNPSSGDSSEIYAE' A
#
# COMPACT_ATOMS: atom_id res chain seq x y z
N VAL A 1 -0.56 8.14 -13.01
CA VAL A 1 -1.13 7.18 -12.03
C VAL A 1 -1.66 5.94 -12.72
N TRP A 2 -2.68 5.99 -13.59
CA TRP A 2 -3.20 4.79 -14.27
C TRP A 2 -2.17 3.93 -15.03
N ALA A 3 -1.22 4.57 -15.72
CA ALA A 3 -0.14 3.86 -16.41
C ALA A 3 0.76 3.03 -15.46
N SER A 4 0.80 3.33 -14.16
CA SER A 4 1.65 2.59 -13.21
C SER A 4 1.23 1.13 -13.07
N LYS A 5 -0.03 0.80 -13.38
CA LYS A 5 -0.52 -0.58 -13.46
C LYS A 5 0.30 -1.45 -14.41
N TRP A 6 0.87 -0.84 -15.46
CA TRP A 6 1.64 -1.52 -16.51
C TRP A 6 3.15 -1.47 -16.31
N ASN A 7 3.64 -0.96 -15.18
CA ASN A 7 5.07 -1.06 -14.90
C ASN A 7 5.49 -2.53 -14.74
N GLU A 8 6.77 -2.83 -14.98
CA GLU A 8 7.29 -4.20 -14.99
C GLU A 8 6.99 -4.94 -13.68
N ARG A 9 7.20 -4.27 -12.54
CA ARG A 9 6.97 -4.84 -11.21
C ARG A 9 5.50 -5.23 -11.01
N ALA A 10 4.57 -4.33 -11.32
CA ALA A 10 3.14 -4.57 -11.18
C ALA A 10 2.67 -5.68 -12.12
N TYR A 11 3.10 -5.65 -13.39
CA TYR A 11 2.75 -6.67 -14.36
C TYR A 11 3.20 -8.07 -13.94
N ILE A 12 4.47 -8.22 -13.53
CA ILE A 12 5.02 -9.51 -13.08
C ILE A 12 4.31 -9.97 -11.78
N SER A 13 4.08 -9.05 -10.84
CA SER A 13 3.39 -9.36 -9.58
C SER A 13 1.96 -9.85 -9.80
N SER A 14 1.18 -9.18 -10.65
CA SER A 14 -0.19 -9.59 -10.99
C SER A 14 -0.23 -10.97 -11.64
N ARG A 15 0.73 -11.27 -12.54
CA ARG A 15 0.86 -12.59 -13.17
C ARG A 15 1.19 -13.67 -12.15
N LYS A 16 2.13 -13.40 -11.22
CA LYS A 16 2.48 -14.33 -10.13
C LYS A 16 1.29 -14.61 -9.20
N ALA A 17 0.50 -13.58 -8.90
CA ALA A 17 -0.72 -13.67 -8.10
C ALA A 17 -1.93 -14.25 -8.86
N LYS A 18 -1.77 -14.61 -10.15
CA LYS A 18 -2.84 -15.12 -11.03
C LYS A 18 -4.03 -14.16 -11.17
N VAL A 19 -3.79 -12.85 -11.03
CA VAL A 19 -4.79 -11.81 -11.26
C VAL A 19 -4.81 -11.48 -12.75
N ASN A 20 -5.98 -11.59 -13.38
CA ASN A 20 -6.14 -11.15 -14.76
C ASN A 20 -5.99 -9.62 -14.82
N HIS A 21 -5.11 -9.17 -15.69
CA HIS A 21 -4.78 -7.76 -15.80
C HIS A 21 -5.96 -6.90 -16.27
N GLN A 22 -6.90 -7.49 -17.01
CA GLN A 22 -8.12 -6.80 -17.46
C GLN A 22 -9.07 -6.46 -16.29
N ASP A 23 -9.02 -7.22 -15.20
CA ASP A 23 -9.92 -7.07 -14.05
C ASP A 23 -9.43 -6.03 -13.03
N ILE A 24 -8.19 -5.54 -13.18
CA ILE A 24 -7.62 -4.56 -12.27
C ILE A 24 -8.22 -3.17 -12.56
N CYS A 25 -8.97 -2.63 -11.60
CA CYS A 25 -9.48 -1.25 -11.62
C CYS A 25 -8.58 -0.32 -10.78
N MET A 26 -8.51 0.96 -11.14
CA MET A 26 -7.73 1.95 -10.38
C MET A 26 -8.54 3.24 -10.19
N ALA A 27 -8.68 3.66 -8.93
CA ALA A 27 -9.16 4.98 -8.56
C ALA A 27 -7.97 5.91 -8.26
N VAL A 28 -8.15 7.22 -8.47
CA VAL A 28 -7.15 8.24 -8.11
C VAL A 28 -7.73 9.07 -6.98
N LEU A 29 -7.09 9.00 -5.81
CA LEU A 29 -7.38 9.90 -4.69
C LEU A 29 -6.53 11.16 -4.86
N ILE A 30 -7.17 12.32 -4.76
CA ILE A 30 -6.51 13.63 -4.73
C ILE A 30 -6.66 14.16 -3.32
N GLN A 31 -5.54 14.40 -2.64
CA GLN A 31 -5.48 14.84 -1.26
C GLN A 31 -4.54 16.05 -1.15
N GLU A 32 -4.91 17.03 -0.32
CA GLU A 32 -4.07 18.17 0.00
C GLU A 32 -2.83 17.74 0.78
N ILE A 33 -1.69 18.36 0.48
CA ILE A 33 -0.42 18.08 1.16
C ILE A 33 -0.44 18.74 2.54
N VAL A 34 -0.18 17.96 3.58
CA VAL A 34 0.02 18.47 4.94
C VAL A 34 1.52 18.65 5.19
N CYS A 35 1.94 19.88 5.49
CA CYS A 35 3.32 20.20 5.86
C CYS A 35 3.57 19.85 7.33
N ALA A 36 3.77 18.57 7.63
CA ALA A 36 4.02 18.11 8.99
C ALA A 36 5.52 18.09 9.32
N ASP A 37 5.88 18.48 10.54
CA ASP A 37 7.25 18.34 11.06
C ASP A 37 7.64 16.86 11.29
N TYR A 38 6.64 16.01 11.52
CA TYR A 38 6.80 14.57 11.71
C TYR A 38 5.67 13.79 11.03
N ALA A 39 5.98 12.57 10.57
CA ALA A 39 5.00 11.63 10.00
C ALA A 39 5.36 10.20 10.43
N PHE A 40 4.35 9.41 10.80
CA PHE A 40 4.51 8.04 11.33
C PHE A 40 3.39 7.12 10.81
N VAL A 41 3.67 5.82 10.81
CA VAL A 41 2.69 4.74 10.64
C VAL A 41 2.48 4.07 11.99
N ILE A 42 1.22 3.88 12.39
CA ILE A 42 0.87 3.23 13.66
C ILE A 42 0.12 1.94 13.39
N HIS A 43 0.63 0.85 13.95
CA HIS A 43 0.01 -0.46 13.95
C HIS A 43 -0.63 -0.75 15.31
N THR A 44 -1.91 -1.13 15.31
CA THR A 44 -2.65 -1.56 16.52
C THR A 44 -2.36 -3.01 16.92
N LYS A 45 -1.48 -3.68 16.18
CA LYS A 45 -0.98 -5.04 16.43
C LYS A 45 0.45 -5.06 15.94
N ASN A 46 1.39 -5.43 16.80
CA ASN A 46 2.80 -5.40 16.46
C ASN A 46 3.06 -6.29 15.22
N PRO A 47 3.59 -5.75 14.12
CA PRO A 47 3.77 -6.50 12.88
C PRO A 47 4.91 -7.53 12.96
N SER A 48 5.85 -7.37 13.90
CA SER A 48 6.98 -8.30 14.10
C SER A 48 6.63 -9.45 15.04
N SER A 49 5.98 -9.17 16.17
CA SER A 49 5.61 -10.19 17.17
C SER A 49 4.21 -10.78 16.94
N GLY A 50 3.33 -10.03 16.29
CA GLY A 50 1.91 -10.37 16.18
C GLY A 50 1.11 -10.16 17.46
N ASP A 51 1.67 -9.49 18.47
CA ASP A 51 0.96 -9.20 19.72
C ASP A 51 -0.05 -8.03 19.52
N SER A 52 -1.30 -8.25 19.90
CA SER A 52 -2.38 -7.25 19.84
C SER A 52 -2.47 -6.37 21.08
N SER A 53 -1.72 -6.67 22.13
CA SER A 53 -1.60 -5.83 23.34
C SER A 53 -0.56 -4.72 23.21
N GLU A 54 0.20 -4.73 22.10
CA GLU A 54 1.25 -3.77 21.79
C GLU A 54 0.85 -2.86 20.64
N ILE A 55 0.98 -1.54 20.85
CA ILE A 55 0.92 -0.55 19.77
C ILE A 55 2.35 -0.30 19.29
N TYR A 56 2.56 -0.38 17.98
CA TYR A 56 3.86 -0.13 17.35
C TYR A 56 3.77 1.08 16.42
N ALA A 57 4.72 2.02 16.53
CA ALA A 57 4.79 3.21 15.71
C ALA A 57 6.19 3.35 15.09
N GLU A 58 6.26 3.58 13.77
CA GLU A 58 7.48 3.79 12.99
C GLU A 58 7.37 4.96 12.01
#